data_AF-A0A355B6N7-F1
#
_entry.id   AF-A0A355B6N7-F1
#
_cell.length_a   1.000
_cell.length_b   1.000
_cell.length_c   1.000
_cell.angle_alpha   90.00
_cell.angle_beta   90.00
_cell.angle_gamma   90.00
#
_symmetry.space_group_name_H-M   'P 1'
#
loop_
_entity.id
_entity.type
_entity.pdbx_description
1 polymer ?
#
loop_
_entity_poly.entity_id
_entity_poly.type
_entity_poly.pdbx_seq_one_letter_code
_entity_poly.pdbx_strand_id
1 'polypeptide(L)'
;MRNKLVAVFVWAAAFAFVEAAVVVYLRKLFYPEGFAFPLRSELIESILGVEIAREAATLVMLVSAAWLGARRPWVRFALFMVAFGVWDIFYYVWLWAVLGWPPSIFTMDVLFLIPIVWVGPVWSPVAVSAGLIGCGAAVALRVGGGGRYALDAPGWAAISASALIIVVSYLWEGPAAMRGEIPGPYPWWMFWPGLALGLGAFWRGWRSGG
;
A
#
# COMPACT_ATOMS: atom_id res chain seq x y z
N MET A 1 -23.03 -5.80 -5.20
CA MET A 1 -21.74 -5.21 -4.79
C MET A 1 -20.88 -6.18 -3.98
N ARG A 2 -21.44 -6.85 -2.96
CA ARG A 2 -20.73 -7.85 -2.14
C ARG A 2 -19.91 -8.88 -2.94
N ASN A 3 -20.51 -9.52 -3.95
CA ASN A 3 -19.78 -10.49 -4.79
C ASN A 3 -18.58 -9.88 -5.52
N LYS A 4 -18.66 -8.60 -5.92
CA LYS A 4 -17.54 -7.90 -6.55
C LYS A 4 -16.41 -7.63 -5.57
N LEU A 5 -16.74 -7.25 -4.32
CA LEU A 5 -15.74 -7.08 -3.28
C LEU A 5 -15.02 -8.40 -2.97
N VAL A 6 -15.76 -9.51 -2.88
CA VAL A 6 -15.15 -10.84 -2.70
C VAL A 6 -14.25 -11.18 -3.87
N ALA A 7 -14.69 -10.95 -5.11
CA ALA A 7 -13.87 -11.22 -6.29
C ALA A 7 -12.59 -10.37 -6.33
N VAL A 8 -12.69 -9.07 -6.02
CA VAL A 8 -11.53 -8.16 -5.94
C VAL A 8 -10.58 -8.57 -4.81
N PHE A 9 -11.11 -8.97 -3.66
CA PHE A 9 -10.32 -9.46 -2.54
C PHE A 9 -9.52 -10.70 -2.93
N VAL A 10 -10.19 -11.72 -3.48
CA VAL A 10 -9.53 -12.97 -3.91
C VAL A 10 -8.50 -12.70 -4.99
N TRP A 11 -8.84 -11.87 -5.98
CA TRP A 11 -7.92 -11.49 -7.05
C TRP A 11 -6.68 -10.76 -6.51
N ALA A 12 -6.85 -9.77 -5.63
CA ALA A 12 -5.75 -9.00 -5.06
C ALA A 12 -4.86 -9.86 -4.16
N ALA A 13 -5.45 -10.74 -3.35
CA ALA A 13 -4.71 -11.69 -2.52
C ALA A 13 -3.89 -12.68 -3.37
N ALA A 14 -4.45 -13.19 -4.47
CA ALA A 14 -3.73 -14.06 -5.39
C ALA A 14 -2.63 -13.31 -6.15
N PHE A 15 -2.90 -12.08 -6.60
CA PHE A 15 -1.91 -11.25 -7.27
C PHE A 15 -0.74 -10.88 -6.33
N ALA A 16 -1.02 -10.63 -5.06
CA ALA A 16 0.02 -10.42 -4.05
C ALA A 16 0.98 -11.60 -3.91
N PHE A 17 0.50 -12.84 -4.11
CA PHE A 17 1.37 -14.01 -4.12
C PHE A 17 2.35 -14.00 -5.29
N VAL A 18 1.94 -13.50 -6.46
CA VAL A 18 2.82 -13.36 -7.63
C VAL A 18 3.97 -12.41 -7.32
N GLU A 19 3.66 -11.26 -6.72
CA GLU A 19 4.67 -10.29 -6.29
C GLU A 19 5.58 -10.85 -5.19
N ALA A 20 5.01 -11.50 -4.17
CA ALA A 20 5.77 -12.15 -3.12
C ALA A 20 6.70 -13.25 -3.67
N ALA A 21 6.26 -14.02 -4.67
CA ALA A 21 7.07 -15.05 -5.29
C ALA A 21 8.30 -14.46 -6.01
N VAL A 22 8.16 -13.32 -6.70
CA VAL A 22 9.30 -12.60 -7.28
C VAL A 22 10.29 -12.22 -6.18
N VAL A 23 9.82 -11.63 -5.08
CA VAL A 23 10.69 -11.25 -3.95
C VAL A 23 11.36 -12.46 -3.29
N VAL A 24 10.67 -13.60 -3.20
CA VAL A 24 11.25 -14.87 -2.74
C VAL A 24 12.42 -15.29 -3.62
N TYR A 25 12.27 -15.24 -4.94
CA TYR A 25 13.36 -15.55 -5.86
C TYR A 25 14.51 -14.56 -5.76
N LEU A 26 14.22 -13.26 -5.67
CA LEU A 26 15.24 -12.23 -5.46
C LEU A 26 16.02 -12.48 -4.16
N ARG A 27 15.34 -12.80 -3.06
CA ARG A 27 16.00 -13.11 -1.79
C ARG A 27 16.87 -14.36 -1.87
N LYS A 28 16.44 -15.40 -2.59
CA LYS A 28 17.29 -16.59 -2.79
C LYS A 28 18.54 -16.29 -3.62
N LEU A 29 18.47 -15.37 -4.58
CA LEU A 29 19.60 -15.00 -5.45
C LEU A 29 20.58 -14.07 -4.75
N PHE A 30 20.09 -13.04 -4.06
CA PHE A 30 20.91 -11.96 -3.52
C PHE A 30 21.14 -12.04 -2.00
N TYR A 31 20.34 -12.83 -1.27
CA TYR A 31 20.40 -12.96 0.19
C TYR A 31 20.32 -14.43 0.64
N PRO A 32 21.27 -15.30 0.19
CA PRO A 32 21.23 -16.73 0.50
C PRO A 32 21.28 -17.03 2.01
N GLU A 33 21.92 -16.15 2.79
CA GLU A 33 22.04 -16.26 4.25
C GLU A 33 20.89 -15.60 5.02
N GLY A 34 19.85 -15.12 4.32
CA GLY A 34 18.73 -14.39 4.91
C GLY A 34 18.77 -12.89 4.60
N PHE A 35 17.58 -12.30 4.53
CA PHE A 35 17.41 -10.87 4.24
C PHE A 35 17.58 -10.03 5.51
N ALA A 36 18.44 -9.03 5.42
CA ALA A 36 18.58 -7.97 6.42
C ALA A 36 18.68 -6.64 5.68
N PHE A 37 18.01 -5.62 6.23
CA PHE A 37 18.15 -4.25 5.77
C PHE A 37 19.54 -3.71 6.15
N PRO A 38 20.22 -2.88 5.31
CA PRO A 38 19.79 -2.28 4.04
C PRO A 38 19.93 -3.16 2.81
N LEU A 39 19.33 -2.71 1.69
CA LEU A 39 19.46 -3.38 0.39
C LEU A 39 20.93 -3.48 -0.03
N ARG A 40 21.35 -4.66 -0.51
CA ARG A 40 22.67 -4.87 -1.11
C ARG A 40 22.83 -4.02 -2.37
N SER A 41 23.99 -3.37 -2.50
CA SER A 41 24.37 -2.54 -3.65
C SER A 41 24.30 -3.30 -4.98
N GLU A 42 24.65 -4.59 -4.97
CA GLU A 42 24.60 -5.48 -6.15
C GLU A 42 23.19 -5.58 -6.76
N LEU A 43 22.14 -5.55 -5.94
CA LEU A 43 20.75 -5.57 -6.39
C LEU A 43 20.35 -4.21 -6.99
N ILE A 44 20.81 -3.13 -6.38
CA ILE A 44 20.57 -1.74 -6.80
C ILE A 44 21.22 -1.48 -8.17
N GLU A 45 22.38 -2.05 -8.44
CA GLU A 45 23.12 -1.80 -9.69
C GLU A 45 22.63 -2.64 -10.87
N SER A 46 22.14 -3.87 -10.63
CA SER A 46 21.86 -4.82 -11.71
C SER A 46 20.40 -4.88 -12.17
N ILE A 47 19.43 -4.75 -11.24
CA ILE A 47 18.01 -5.01 -11.55
C ILE A 47 17.04 -3.92 -11.06
N LEU A 48 17.53 -2.82 -10.46
CA LEU A 48 16.68 -1.77 -9.92
C LEU A 48 15.67 -1.21 -10.93
N GLY A 49 16.07 -1.04 -12.20
CA GLY A 49 15.16 -0.58 -13.25
C GLY A 49 14.00 -1.55 -13.51
N VAL A 50 14.25 -2.86 -13.40
CA VAL A 50 13.22 -3.90 -13.53
C VAL A 50 12.28 -3.86 -12.33
N GLU A 51 12.80 -3.66 -11.12
CA GLU A 51 11.98 -3.56 -9.91
C GLU A 51 11.09 -2.32 -9.91
N ILE A 52 11.61 -1.17 -10.36
CA ILE A 52 10.81 0.06 -10.57
C ILE A 52 9.71 -0.19 -11.62
N ALA A 53 10.06 -0.85 -12.74
CA ALA A 53 9.08 -1.18 -13.77
C ALA A 53 8.01 -2.16 -13.27
N ARG A 54 8.39 -3.13 -12.43
CA ARG A 54 7.47 -4.08 -11.78
C ARG A 54 6.50 -3.36 -10.86
N GLU A 55 6.97 -2.48 -9.98
CA GLU A 55 6.08 -1.69 -9.12
C GLU A 55 5.12 -0.80 -9.91
N ALA A 56 5.60 -0.15 -10.98
CA ALA A 56 4.74 0.62 -11.87
C ALA A 56 3.68 -0.27 -12.55
N ALA A 57 4.06 -1.46 -13.01
CA ALA A 57 3.15 -2.44 -13.60
C ALA A 57 2.09 -2.91 -12.58
N THR A 58 2.48 -3.15 -11.33
CA THR A 58 1.58 -3.49 -10.23
C THR A 58 0.53 -2.43 -10.01
N LEU A 59 0.91 -1.15 -9.97
CA LEU A 59 -0.04 -0.04 -9.86
C LEU A 59 -1.02 0.00 -11.05
N VAL A 60 -0.53 -0.21 -12.27
CA VAL A 60 -1.37 -0.28 -13.48
C VAL A 60 -2.35 -1.46 -13.40
N MET A 61 -1.91 -2.61 -12.92
CA MET A 61 -2.77 -3.80 -12.74
C MET A 61 -3.87 -3.55 -11.70
N LEU A 62 -3.53 -2.95 -10.55
CA LEU A 62 -4.50 -2.60 -9.51
C LEU A 62 -5.54 -1.59 -10.02
N VAL A 63 -5.10 -0.53 -10.71
CA VAL A 63 -5.99 0.50 -11.29
C VAL A 63 -6.88 -0.10 -12.37
N SER A 64 -6.33 -0.91 -13.28
CA SER A 64 -7.10 -1.52 -14.37
C SER A 64 -8.15 -2.50 -13.84
N ALA A 65 -7.82 -3.34 -12.86
CA ALA A 65 -8.79 -4.23 -12.21
C ALA A 65 -9.96 -3.45 -11.59
N ALA A 66 -9.67 -2.36 -10.88
CA ALA A 66 -10.69 -1.49 -10.30
C ALA A 66 -11.55 -0.78 -11.37
N TRP A 67 -10.93 -0.33 -12.46
CA TRP A 67 -11.61 0.34 -13.57
C TRP A 67 -12.58 -0.58 -14.31
N LEU A 68 -12.20 -1.84 -14.51
CA LEU A 68 -13.03 -2.89 -15.11
C LEU A 68 -14.15 -3.35 -14.16
N GLY A 69 -13.92 -3.30 -12.84
CA GLY A 69 -14.88 -3.77 -11.83
C GLY A 69 -16.17 -2.95 -11.70
N ALA A 70 -16.18 -1.68 -12.11
CA ALA A 70 -17.33 -0.78 -11.97
C ALA A 70 -17.41 0.31 -13.03
N ARG A 71 -18.60 0.90 -13.22
CA ARG A 71 -18.81 2.08 -14.09
C ARG A 71 -18.82 3.41 -13.32
N ARG A 72 -19.24 3.41 -12.06
CA ARG A 72 -19.35 4.63 -11.24
C ARG A 72 -17.97 5.02 -10.70
N PRO A 73 -17.51 6.29 -10.85
CA PRO A 73 -16.17 6.71 -10.44
C PRO A 73 -15.84 6.41 -8.98
N TRP A 74 -16.75 6.73 -8.05
CA TRP A 74 -16.55 6.42 -6.63
C TRP A 74 -16.45 4.93 -6.33
N VAL A 75 -17.19 4.09 -7.06
CA VAL A 75 -17.08 2.63 -6.90
C VAL A 75 -15.75 2.14 -7.47
N ARG A 76 -15.27 2.68 -8.60
CA ARG A 76 -13.94 2.35 -9.13
C ARG A 76 -12.84 2.68 -8.14
N PHE A 77 -12.85 3.91 -7.61
CA PHE A 77 -11.87 4.34 -6.62
C PHE A 77 -11.93 3.48 -5.35
N ALA A 78 -13.14 3.17 -4.87
CA ALA A 78 -13.33 2.28 -3.72
C ALA A 78 -12.82 0.85 -3.96
N LEU A 79 -13.03 0.28 -5.16
CA LEU A 79 -12.49 -1.03 -5.52
C LEU A 79 -10.96 -1.00 -5.63
N PHE A 80 -10.37 0.10 -6.11
CA PHE A 80 -8.92 0.31 -6.11
C PHE A 80 -8.36 0.32 -4.67
N MET A 81 -8.98 1.07 -3.76
CA MET A 81 -8.56 1.11 -2.35
C MET A 81 -8.58 -0.28 -1.71
N VAL A 82 -9.64 -1.05 -1.95
CA VAL A 82 -9.75 -2.43 -1.46
C VAL A 82 -8.68 -3.32 -2.11
N ALA A 83 -8.51 -3.26 -3.43
CA ALA A 83 -7.51 -4.07 -4.14
C ALA A 83 -6.10 -3.76 -3.64
N PHE A 84 -5.73 -2.49 -3.54
CA PHE A 84 -4.42 -2.04 -3.07
C PHE A 84 -4.16 -2.51 -1.65
N GLY A 85 -5.09 -2.25 -0.72
CA GLY A 85 -4.89 -2.63 0.68
C GLY A 85 -4.86 -4.14 0.91
N VAL A 86 -5.68 -4.91 0.16
CA VAL A 86 -5.63 -6.39 0.23
C VAL A 86 -4.32 -6.89 -0.34
N TRP A 87 -3.90 -6.38 -1.49
CA TRP A 87 -2.64 -6.76 -2.14
C TRP A 87 -1.45 -6.54 -1.19
N ASP A 88 -1.38 -5.36 -0.59
CA ASP A 88 -0.29 -4.97 0.31
C ASP A 88 -0.22 -5.83 1.58
N ILE A 89 -1.36 -6.09 2.24
CA ILE A 89 -1.39 -6.97 3.42
C ILE A 89 -1.03 -8.41 3.03
N PHE A 90 -1.61 -8.93 1.94
CA PHE A 90 -1.36 -10.31 1.55
C PHE A 90 0.06 -10.53 1.04
N TYR A 91 0.72 -9.51 0.49
CA TYR A 91 2.14 -9.57 0.17
C TYR A 91 2.96 -10.00 1.41
N TYR A 92 2.73 -9.36 2.55
CA TYR A 92 3.38 -9.75 3.81
C TYR A 92 2.92 -11.11 4.34
N VAL A 93 1.63 -11.46 4.21
CA VAL A 93 1.14 -12.79 4.61
C VAL A 93 1.85 -13.90 3.84
N TRP A 94 2.04 -13.72 2.53
CA TRP A 94 2.72 -14.70 1.69
C TRP A 94 4.22 -14.76 1.95
N LEU A 95 4.88 -13.62 2.15
CA LEU A 95 6.28 -13.60 2.57
C LEU A 95 6.46 -14.31 3.91
N TRP A 96 5.53 -14.15 4.85
CA TRP A 96 5.62 -14.81 6.13
C TRP A 96 5.40 -16.31 5.98
N ALA A 97 4.42 -16.74 5.18
CA ALA A 97 4.14 -18.14 4.92
C ALA A 97 5.31 -18.88 4.23
N VAL A 98 6.06 -18.21 3.35
CA VAL A 98 7.13 -18.83 2.55
C VAL A 98 8.51 -18.66 3.18
N LEU A 99 8.79 -17.52 3.81
CA LEU A 99 10.12 -17.15 4.31
C LEU A 99 10.17 -16.87 5.82
N GLY A 100 9.02 -16.84 6.51
CA GLY A 100 8.95 -16.36 7.89
C GLY A 100 9.21 -14.86 8.03
N TRP A 101 9.13 -14.09 6.93
CA TRP A 101 9.34 -12.64 6.94
C TRP A 101 8.01 -11.86 6.92
N PRO A 102 7.85 -10.80 7.71
CA PRO A 102 8.82 -10.29 8.68
C PRO A 102 8.77 -11.09 10.00
N PRO A 103 9.88 -11.13 10.77
CA PRO A 103 9.89 -11.75 12.10
C PRO A 103 9.04 -10.97 13.12
N SER A 104 8.78 -9.70 12.87
CA SER A 104 7.92 -8.83 13.68
C SER A 104 7.28 -7.75 12.83
N ILE A 105 6.09 -7.27 13.21
CA ILE A 105 5.45 -6.12 12.54
C ILE A 105 6.24 -4.81 12.72
N PHE A 106 7.20 -4.77 13.66
CA PHE A 106 8.10 -3.62 13.88
C PHE A 106 9.36 -3.68 13.03
N THR A 107 9.57 -4.76 12.28
CA THR A 107 10.71 -4.87 11.38
C THR A 107 10.62 -3.81 10.28
N MET A 108 11.74 -3.11 10.04
CA MET A 108 11.86 -2.16 8.94
C MET A 108 11.92 -2.90 7.61
N ASP A 109 11.22 -2.38 6.61
CA ASP A 109 11.21 -2.92 5.26
C ASP A 109 11.24 -1.82 4.20
N VAL A 110 11.54 -2.23 2.97
CA VAL A 110 11.36 -1.42 1.76
C VAL A 110 9.91 -1.57 1.31
N LEU A 111 9.16 -0.47 1.34
CA LEU A 111 7.73 -0.49 1.06
C LEU A 111 7.43 -0.32 -0.44
N PHE A 112 8.18 0.56 -1.09
CA PHE A 112 8.09 0.94 -2.51
C PHE A 112 9.43 1.55 -2.95
N LEU A 113 9.68 1.63 -4.25
CA LEU A 113 10.86 2.23 -4.87
C LEU A 113 10.55 3.52 -5.65
N ILE A 114 9.28 3.84 -5.89
CA ILE A 114 8.84 5.03 -6.64
C ILE A 114 8.30 6.10 -5.69
N PRO A 115 8.77 7.37 -5.73
CA PRO A 115 9.75 7.93 -6.66
C PRO A 115 11.21 7.70 -6.24
N ILE A 116 11.43 7.42 -4.96
CA ILE A 116 12.69 6.95 -4.38
C ILE A 116 12.35 5.78 -3.44
N VAL A 117 13.30 5.22 -2.70
CA VAL A 117 13.04 4.14 -1.72
C VAL A 117 12.15 4.63 -0.57
N TRP A 118 11.07 3.90 -0.30
CA TRP A 118 10.14 4.12 0.82
C TRP A 118 10.51 3.15 1.92
N VAL A 119 10.72 3.67 3.12
CA VAL A 119 11.21 2.89 4.25
C VAL A 119 10.27 3.07 5.42
N GLY A 120 9.90 1.96 6.04
CA GLY A 120 9.04 2.00 7.22
C GLY A 120 8.91 0.63 7.87
N PRO A 121 8.44 0.60 9.13
CA PRO A 121 8.14 -0.66 9.81
C PRO A 121 6.87 -1.28 9.21
N VAL A 122 6.81 -2.60 9.08
CA VAL A 122 5.71 -3.32 8.40
C VAL A 122 4.31 -2.97 8.94
N TRP A 123 4.16 -2.64 10.22
CA TRP A 123 2.87 -2.23 10.78
C TRP A 123 2.29 -0.98 10.09
N SER A 124 3.15 -0.08 9.59
CA SER A 124 2.74 1.20 9.03
C SER A 124 2.00 1.09 7.69
N PRO A 125 2.51 0.40 6.64
CA PRO A 125 1.72 0.14 5.43
C PRO A 125 0.49 -0.72 5.73
N VAL A 126 0.60 -1.72 6.63
CA VAL A 126 -0.55 -2.54 7.05
C VAL A 126 -1.67 -1.70 7.66
N ALA A 127 -1.34 -0.70 8.47
CA ALA A 127 -2.33 0.21 9.05
C ALA A 127 -3.03 1.08 7.98
N VAL A 128 -2.28 1.62 7.01
CA VAL A 128 -2.83 2.35 5.87
C VAL A 128 -3.74 1.43 5.06
N SER A 129 -3.28 0.23 4.75
CA SER A 129 -4.00 -0.78 3.97
C SER A 129 -5.30 -1.23 4.64
N ALA A 130 -5.30 -1.43 5.96
CA ALA A 130 -6.52 -1.70 6.72
C ALA A 130 -7.53 -0.54 6.63
N GLY A 131 -7.06 0.71 6.73
CA GLY A 131 -7.88 1.90 6.52
C GLY A 131 -8.46 1.97 5.11
N LEU A 132 -7.65 1.74 4.09
CA LEU A 132 -8.06 1.71 2.67
C LEU A 132 -9.12 0.63 2.41
N ILE A 133 -8.93 -0.58 2.94
CA ILE A 133 -9.92 -1.67 2.82
C ILE A 133 -11.24 -1.26 3.48
N GLY A 134 -11.20 -0.78 4.73
CA GLY A 134 -12.40 -0.41 5.46
C GLY A 134 -13.19 0.71 4.80
N CYS A 135 -12.51 1.83 4.51
CA CYS A 135 -13.10 3.00 3.85
C CYS A 135 -13.58 2.68 2.43
N GLY A 136 -12.76 1.95 1.65
CA GLY A 136 -13.09 1.53 0.29
C GLY A 136 -14.31 0.60 0.27
N ALA A 137 -14.33 -0.45 1.09
CA ALA A 137 -15.47 -1.37 1.15
C ALA A 137 -16.76 -0.64 1.55
N ALA A 138 -16.70 0.27 2.53
CA ALA A 138 -17.84 1.08 2.95
C ALA A 138 -18.39 1.95 1.81
N VAL A 139 -17.53 2.65 1.07
CA VAL A 139 -17.94 3.49 -0.08
C VAL A 139 -18.49 2.63 -1.21
N ALA A 140 -17.84 1.51 -1.53
CA ALA A 140 -18.30 0.60 -2.57
C ALA A 140 -19.70 0.08 -2.26
N LEU A 141 -19.96 -0.38 -1.03
CA LEU A 141 -21.27 -0.88 -0.61
C LEU A 141 -22.34 0.21 -0.67
N ARG A 142 -22.05 1.41 -0.15
CA ARG A 142 -23.01 2.53 -0.15
C ARG A 142 -23.34 3.01 -1.55
N VAL A 143 -22.32 3.43 -2.31
CA VAL A 143 -22.52 4.01 -3.64
C VAL A 143 -22.97 2.96 -4.65
N GLY A 144 -22.53 1.71 -4.47
CA GLY A 144 -22.99 0.56 -5.25
C GLY A 144 -24.44 0.17 -4.96
N GLY A 145 -24.95 0.48 -3.77
CA GLY A 145 -26.36 0.27 -3.37
C GLY A 145 -27.29 1.43 -3.73
N GLY A 146 -26.80 2.49 -4.37
CA GLY A 146 -27.61 3.66 -4.76
C GLY A 146 -27.46 4.87 -3.85
N GLY A 147 -26.76 4.75 -2.72
CA GLY A 147 -26.44 5.88 -1.84
C GLY A 147 -25.40 6.83 -2.44
N ARG A 148 -25.09 7.91 -1.71
CA ARG A 148 -24.13 8.93 -2.15
C ARG A 148 -22.92 8.97 -1.21
N TYR A 149 -21.78 9.36 -1.76
CA TYR A 149 -20.58 9.71 -1.03
C TYR A 149 -19.97 10.90 -1.76
N ALA A 150 -19.62 11.95 -1.02
CA ALA A 150 -19.07 13.16 -1.59
C ALA A 150 -18.10 13.81 -0.61
N LEU A 151 -17.01 14.32 -1.14
CA LEU A 151 -16.07 15.16 -0.42
C LEU A 151 -16.24 16.58 -0.93
N ASP A 152 -16.36 17.52 0.01
CA ASP A 152 -16.27 18.94 -0.27
C ASP A 152 -14.79 19.37 -0.41
N ALA A 153 -14.55 20.62 -0.78
CA ALA A 153 -13.19 21.12 -0.98
C ALA A 153 -12.28 20.93 0.27
N PRO A 154 -12.74 21.21 1.51
CA PRO A 154 -11.98 20.87 2.71
C PRO A 154 -11.71 19.37 2.87
N GLY A 155 -12.67 18.50 2.55
CA GLY A 155 -12.48 17.05 2.58
C GLY A 155 -11.41 16.57 1.60
N TRP A 156 -11.41 17.11 0.38
CA TRP A 156 -10.37 16.84 -0.62
C TRP A 156 -9.00 17.34 -0.15
N ALA A 157 -8.91 18.57 0.37
CA ALA A 157 -7.66 19.12 0.89
C ALA A 157 -7.11 18.25 2.04
N ALA A 158 -7.97 17.80 2.95
CA ALA A 158 -7.58 16.96 4.07
C ALA A 158 -7.10 15.56 3.64
N ILE A 159 -7.75 14.92 2.66
CA ILE A 159 -7.29 13.63 2.11
C ILE A 159 -5.95 13.78 1.39
N SER A 160 -5.78 14.82 0.58
CA SER A 160 -4.51 15.08 -0.11
C SER A 160 -3.38 15.36 0.87
N ALA A 161 -3.64 16.16 1.91
CA ALA A 161 -2.67 16.42 2.97
C ALA A 161 -2.33 15.14 3.76
N SER A 162 -3.33 14.34 4.11
CA SER A 162 -3.15 13.04 4.78
C SER A 162 -2.24 12.12 3.96
N ALA A 163 -2.54 11.94 2.67
CA ALA A 163 -1.73 11.12 1.77
C ALA A 163 -0.30 11.65 1.68
N LEU A 164 -0.12 12.96 1.51
CA LEU A 164 1.21 13.57 1.44
C LEU A 164 2.01 13.35 2.73
N ILE A 165 1.40 13.57 3.90
CA ILE A 165 2.06 13.37 5.20
C ILE A 165 2.52 11.92 5.37
N ILE A 166 1.67 10.95 5.01
CA ILE A 166 2.01 9.53 5.08
C ILE A 166 3.15 9.21 4.10
N VAL A 167 3.08 9.68 2.85
CA VAL A 167 4.15 9.47 1.87
C VAL A 167 5.47 10.08 2.36
N VAL A 168 5.46 11.32 2.83
CA VAL A 168 6.66 11.98 3.37
C VAL A 168 7.23 11.21 4.57
N SER A 169 6.38 10.55 5.37
CA SER A 169 6.86 9.71 6.48
C SER A 169 7.65 8.49 6.01
N TYR A 170 7.26 7.90 4.88
CA TYR A 170 7.99 6.80 4.26
C TYR A 170 9.25 7.24 3.52
N LEU A 171 9.24 8.45 2.96
CA LEU A 171 10.38 9.02 2.25
C LEU A 171 11.47 9.57 3.19
N TRP A 172 11.14 9.79 4.46
CA TRP A 172 12.01 10.45 5.43
C TRP A 172 13.42 9.85 5.50
N GLU A 173 13.48 8.51 5.57
CA GLU A 173 14.74 7.76 5.62
C GLU A 173 15.12 7.12 4.26
N GLY A 174 14.36 7.42 3.20
CA GLY A 174 14.62 6.94 1.85
C GLY A 174 16.03 7.30 1.33
N PRO A 175 16.52 8.54 1.49
CA PRO A 175 17.86 8.91 1.07
C PRO A 175 18.98 8.14 1.77
N ALA A 176 18.83 7.84 3.07
CA ALA A 176 19.79 7.03 3.82
C ALA A 176 19.80 5.59 3.29
N ALA A 177 18.63 5.00 3.09
CA ALA A 177 18.50 3.67 2.50
C ALA A 177 19.10 3.56 1.09
N MET A 178 18.95 4.60 0.25
CA MET A 178 19.57 4.63 -1.08
C MET A 178 21.10 4.65 -1.03
N ARG A 179 21.69 5.18 0.03
CA ARG A 179 23.15 5.14 0.27
C ARG A 179 23.61 3.82 0.90
N GLY A 180 22.70 2.87 1.14
CA GLY A 180 23.00 1.63 1.86
C GLY A 180 23.28 1.86 3.34
N GLU A 181 22.79 2.95 3.92
CA GLU A 181 22.93 3.25 5.34
C GLU A 181 21.78 2.62 6.13
N ILE A 182 22.01 2.38 7.43
CA ILE A 182 20.94 1.96 8.34
C ILE A 182 20.01 3.17 8.56
N PRO A 183 18.69 3.05 8.26
CA PRO A 183 17.72 4.11 8.45
C PRO A 183 17.66 4.57 9.90
N GLY A 184 17.46 5.87 10.10
CA GLY A 184 17.09 6.42 11.40
C GLY A 184 15.71 5.95 11.89
N PRO A 185 15.30 6.41 13.08
CA PRO A 185 13.97 6.08 13.63
C PRO A 185 12.84 6.56 12.71
N TYR A 186 11.89 5.67 12.41
CA TYR A 186 10.72 6.01 11.60
C TYR A 186 9.88 7.12 12.24
N PRO A 187 9.46 8.18 11.50
CA PRO A 187 8.75 9.34 12.05
C PRO A 187 7.26 9.02 12.35
N TRP A 188 7.01 8.15 13.32
CA TRP A 188 5.66 7.75 13.76
C TRP A 188 4.81 8.95 14.24
N TRP A 189 5.46 9.98 14.77
CA TRP A 189 4.81 11.23 15.21
C TRP A 189 4.19 12.01 14.05
N MET A 190 4.67 11.80 12.82
CA MET A 190 4.10 12.37 11.61
C MET A 190 3.07 11.44 10.96
N PHE A 191 3.35 10.14 10.99
CA PHE A 191 2.48 9.11 10.41
C PHE A 191 1.07 9.12 11.04
N TRP A 192 0.97 9.05 12.37
CA TRP A 192 -0.33 8.91 13.04
C TRP A 192 -1.27 10.11 12.83
N PRO A 193 -0.81 11.37 12.95
CA PRO A 193 -1.62 12.52 12.57
C PRO A 193 -2.06 12.50 11.10
N GLY A 194 -1.16 12.09 10.19
CA GLY A 194 -1.48 11.92 8.78
C GLY A 194 -2.63 10.93 8.56
N LEU A 195 -2.54 9.75 9.18
CA LEU A 195 -3.58 8.72 9.10
C LEU A 195 -4.91 9.18 9.72
N ALA A 196 -4.85 9.80 10.90
CA ALA A 196 -6.04 10.33 11.59
C ALA A 196 -6.75 11.41 10.76
N LEU A 197 -6.00 12.30 10.10
CA LEU A 197 -6.55 13.31 9.20
C LEU A 197 -7.32 12.68 8.04
N GLY A 198 -6.78 11.63 7.43
CA GLY A 198 -7.43 10.90 6.33
C GLY A 198 -8.73 10.22 6.76
N LEU A 199 -8.71 9.55 7.92
CA LEU A 199 -9.91 8.92 8.49
C LEU A 199 -10.98 9.97 8.87
N GLY A 200 -10.56 11.12 9.41
CA GLY A 200 -11.46 12.23 9.71
C GLY A 200 -12.12 12.83 8.46
N ALA A 201 -11.33 13.02 7.40
CA ALA A 201 -11.83 13.49 6.11
C ALA A 201 -12.77 12.49 5.44
N PHE A 202 -12.45 11.19 5.51
CA PHE A 202 -13.35 10.13 5.08
C PHE A 202 -14.70 10.21 5.81
N TRP A 203 -14.66 10.34 7.13
CA TRP A 203 -15.85 10.42 7.97
C TRP A 203 -16.70 11.66 7.69
N ARG A 204 -16.06 12.80 7.39
CA ARG A 204 -16.74 14.01 6.91
C ARG A 204 -17.52 13.71 5.63
N GLY A 205 -16.88 13.12 4.61
CA GLY A 205 -17.55 12.76 3.37
C GLY A 205 -18.63 11.68 3.54
N TRP A 206 -18.46 10.80 4.52
CA TRP A 206 -19.45 9.78 4.89
C TRP A 206 -20.74 10.40 5.45
N ARG A 207 -20.64 11.48 6.22
CA ARG A 207 -21.80 12.20 6.77
C ARG A 207 -22.52 13.05 5.72
N SER A 208 -21.79 13.66 4.79
CA SER A 208 -22.37 14.51 3.74
C SER A 208 -23.16 13.74 2.67
N GLY A 209 -23.01 12.41 2.61
CA GLY A 209 -23.66 11.54 1.62
C GLY A 209 -24.87 10.74 2.14
N GLY A 210 -25.20 10.87 3.43
CA GLY A 210 -26.43 10.34 4.05
C GLY A 210 -27.51 11.39 4.04
#